data_AF-A0A1Z3MTR6-F1
#
_entry.id   AF-A0A1Z3MTR6-F1
#
_cell.length_a   1.000
_cell.length_b   1.000
_cell.length_c   1.000
_cell.angle_alpha   90.00
_cell.angle_beta   90.00
_cell.angle_gamma   90.00
#
_symmetry.space_group_name_H-M   'P 1'
#
loop_
_entity.id
_entity.type
_entity.pdbx_description
1 polymer ?
#
loop_
_entity_poly.entity_id
_entity_poly.type
_entity_poly.pdbx_seq_one_letter_code
_entity_poly.pdbx_strand_id
1 'polypeptide(L)'
;MSEPSIVPYVKTTPKPFGVDVEWKWPGGCAVLELQCLHEDGRLMKERIFWPATVCLISGLKAGERLQVRLRPIAEDGSARDWRAGDWIEGVSSVDTEEIIEALDEEIRNSCALHGLKGGWFVDKTGKAYIHEALIGNGTLSTNYSVKMNVDYGGKRYAAGMALDVDDGKSRVKILAEKLAVAANHQNALETALQQSIKNVVDETIQQAMQPGGAIWTSLRRGI
;
A
#
# COMPACT_ATOMS: atom_id res chain seq x y z
N MET A 1 27.97 -57.14 -18.26
CA MET A 1 27.80 -56.41 -16.98
C MET A 1 28.30 -55.00 -17.23
N SER A 2 27.39 -54.07 -17.52
CA SER A 2 27.76 -52.66 -17.74
C SER A 2 28.27 -52.09 -16.42
N GLU A 3 29.43 -51.45 -16.42
CA GLU A 3 29.93 -50.76 -15.22
C GLU A 3 28.85 -49.79 -14.70
N PRO A 4 28.63 -49.72 -13.37
CA PRO A 4 27.64 -48.82 -12.83
C PRO A 4 28.07 -47.37 -13.11
N SER A 5 27.19 -46.68 -13.83
CA SER A 5 27.44 -45.35 -14.40
C SER A 5 27.79 -44.32 -13.32
N ILE A 6 28.73 -43.42 -13.64
CA ILE A 6 29.10 -42.28 -12.79
C ILE A 6 28.20 -41.11 -13.17
N VAL A 7 27.82 -40.24 -12.22
CA VAL A 7 27.14 -38.97 -12.56
C VAL A 7 28.11 -38.10 -13.35
N PRO A 8 27.86 -37.86 -14.65
CA PRO A 8 28.75 -37.03 -15.44
C PRO A 8 28.63 -35.59 -14.97
N TYR A 9 29.78 -34.95 -14.68
CA TYR A 9 29.87 -33.53 -14.34
C TYR A 9 29.02 -33.14 -13.12
N VAL A 10 29.66 -32.97 -11.97
CA VAL A 10 29.04 -32.37 -10.79
C VAL A 10 29.79 -31.08 -10.49
N LYS A 11 29.06 -29.97 -10.37
CA LYS A 11 29.62 -28.66 -10.06
C LYS A 11 28.92 -28.08 -8.83
N THR A 12 29.71 -27.55 -7.91
CA THR A 12 29.24 -26.75 -6.79
C THR A 12 29.42 -25.27 -7.11
N THR A 13 28.39 -24.46 -6.84
CA THR A 13 28.42 -23.01 -7.01
C THR A 13 28.03 -22.36 -5.68
N PRO A 14 28.87 -21.47 -5.12
CA PRO A 14 28.52 -20.74 -3.89
C PRO A 14 27.26 -19.89 -4.07
N LYS A 15 26.39 -19.89 -3.06
CA LYS A 15 25.23 -19.01 -2.96
C LYS A 15 25.15 -18.38 -1.57
N PRO A 16 24.46 -17.23 -1.40
CA PRO A 16 24.11 -16.74 -0.08
C PRO A 16 23.40 -17.83 0.73
N PHE A 17 23.93 -18.15 1.90
CA PHE A 17 23.40 -19.15 2.83
C PHE A 17 23.21 -20.58 2.27
N GLY A 18 23.93 -20.92 1.20
CA GLY A 18 23.79 -22.23 0.57
C GLY A 18 24.83 -22.54 -0.50
N VAL A 19 24.71 -23.72 -1.10
CA VAL A 19 25.52 -24.16 -2.25
C VAL A 19 24.59 -24.79 -3.27
N ASP A 20 24.63 -24.28 -4.50
CA ASP A 20 23.98 -24.95 -5.62
C ASP A 20 24.84 -26.12 -6.08
N VAL A 21 24.22 -27.29 -6.22
CA VAL A 21 24.85 -28.50 -6.74
C VAL A 21 24.20 -28.82 -8.08
N GLU A 22 24.94 -28.67 -9.16
CA GLU A 22 24.48 -28.92 -10.53
C GLU A 22 25.06 -30.24 -11.05
N TRP A 23 24.26 -30.99 -11.81
CA TRP A 23 24.71 -32.24 -12.43
C TRP A 23 24.12 -32.44 -13.82
N LYS A 24 24.74 -33.35 -14.59
CA LYS A 24 24.12 -33.93 -15.79
C LYS A 24 23.62 -35.34 -15.50
N TRP A 25 22.45 -35.68 -16.02
CA TRP A 25 21.89 -37.02 -15.84
C TRP A 25 22.70 -38.07 -16.62
N PRO A 26 23.07 -39.19 -15.99
CA PRO A 26 23.50 -40.38 -16.72
C PRO A 26 22.38 -40.89 -17.62
N GLY A 27 22.71 -41.40 -18.81
CA GLY A 27 21.73 -42.03 -19.69
C GLY A 27 21.05 -43.23 -19.02
N GLY A 28 19.73 -43.34 -19.16
CA GLY A 28 18.94 -44.46 -18.61
C GLY A 28 18.73 -44.42 -17.09
N CYS A 29 19.02 -43.29 -16.43
CA CYS A 29 18.80 -43.11 -14.99
C CYS A 29 17.65 -42.11 -14.73
N ALA A 30 16.74 -42.47 -13.82
CA ALA A 30 15.63 -41.59 -13.41
C ALA A 30 15.79 -41.04 -11.97
N VAL A 31 16.71 -41.59 -11.18
CA VAL A 31 16.86 -41.26 -9.75
C VAL A 31 18.33 -41.15 -9.36
N LEU A 32 18.70 -40.05 -8.70
CA LEU A 32 20.00 -39.91 -8.02
C LEU A 32 19.82 -39.98 -6.51
N GLU A 33 20.83 -40.54 -5.84
CA GLU A 33 21.04 -40.34 -4.40
C GLU A 33 22.08 -39.24 -4.21
N LEU A 34 21.69 -38.17 -3.52
CA LEU A 34 22.58 -37.12 -3.04
C LEU A 34 22.88 -37.36 -1.57
N GLN A 35 24.15 -37.25 -1.19
CA GLN A 35 24.56 -37.17 0.20
C GLN A 35 25.35 -35.89 0.44
N CYS A 36 24.99 -35.19 1.52
CA CYS A 36 25.66 -33.97 1.97
C CYS A 36 26.19 -34.19 3.38
N LEU A 37 27.48 -33.97 3.59
CA LEU A 37 28.14 -33.96 4.88
C LEU A 37 28.46 -32.52 5.25
N HIS A 38 27.81 -32.02 6.29
CA HIS A 38 28.09 -30.70 6.85
C HIS A 38 29.35 -30.73 7.73
N GLU A 39 29.94 -29.56 7.97
CA GLU A 39 31.13 -29.39 8.81
C GLU A 39 30.91 -29.86 10.26
N ASP A 40 29.68 -29.80 10.77
CA ASP A 40 29.30 -30.31 12.09
C ASP A 40 29.19 -31.85 12.17
N GLY A 41 29.45 -32.55 11.06
CA GLY A 41 29.37 -34.00 10.94
C GLY A 41 27.97 -34.53 10.61
N ARG A 42 26.96 -33.67 10.44
CA ARG A 42 25.62 -34.07 10.04
C ARG A 42 25.62 -34.56 8.59
N LEU A 43 25.19 -35.81 8.39
CA LEU A 43 25.00 -36.41 7.07
C LEU A 43 23.53 -36.36 6.66
N MET A 44 23.22 -35.59 5.62
CA MET A 44 21.92 -35.57 4.96
C MET A 44 21.96 -36.49 3.73
N LYS A 45 20.83 -37.16 3.47
CA LYS A 45 20.62 -38.00 2.30
C LYS A 45 19.30 -37.64 1.63
N GLU A 46 19.32 -37.47 0.32
CA GLU A 46 18.15 -37.11 -0.47
C GLU A 46 18.08 -37.95 -1.75
N ARG A 47 16.86 -38.20 -2.22
CA ARG A 47 16.61 -38.81 -3.53
C ARG A 47 16.08 -37.75 -4.46
N ILE A 48 16.78 -37.55 -5.58
CA ILE A 48 16.43 -36.56 -6.58
C ILE A 48 15.89 -37.30 -7.79
N PHE A 49 14.74 -36.85 -8.28
CA PHE A 49 14.05 -37.45 -9.42
C PHE A 49 14.25 -36.58 -10.67
N TRP A 50 14.41 -37.23 -11.82
CA TRP A 50 14.41 -36.54 -13.11
C TRP A 50 13.10 -35.73 -13.27
N PRO A 51 13.11 -34.48 -13.79
CA PRO A 51 14.17 -33.84 -14.57
C PRO A 51 15.08 -32.86 -13.82
N ALA A 52 15.04 -32.80 -12.48
CA ALA A 52 15.84 -31.81 -11.74
C ALA A 52 17.34 -31.95 -12.08
N THR A 53 18.03 -30.84 -12.37
CA THR A 53 19.48 -30.83 -12.69
C THR A 53 20.30 -29.99 -11.72
N VAL A 54 19.63 -29.37 -10.75
CA VAL A 54 20.24 -28.56 -9.70
C VAL A 54 19.49 -28.78 -8.40
N CYS A 55 20.21 -28.75 -7.29
CA CYS A 55 19.68 -28.79 -5.92
C CYS A 55 20.43 -27.75 -5.09
N LEU A 56 19.68 -26.89 -4.39
CA LEU A 56 20.24 -25.94 -3.44
C LEU A 56 20.33 -26.61 -2.07
N ILE A 57 21.56 -26.76 -1.57
CA ILE A 57 21.79 -27.11 -0.16
C ILE A 57 21.77 -25.80 0.63
N SER A 58 20.69 -25.55 1.36
CA SER A 58 20.44 -24.30 2.09
C SER A 58 20.76 -24.41 3.59
N GLY A 59 20.65 -23.30 4.31
CA GLY A 59 20.78 -23.23 5.76
C GLY A 59 22.23 -23.18 6.25
N LEU A 60 23.15 -22.74 5.40
CA LEU A 60 24.58 -22.61 5.70
C LEU A 60 24.90 -21.21 6.23
N LYS A 61 25.89 -21.08 7.10
CA LYS A 61 26.51 -19.79 7.42
C LYS A 61 27.35 -19.30 6.24
N ALA A 62 27.65 -18.01 6.17
CA ALA A 62 28.56 -17.47 5.16
C ALA A 62 29.95 -18.11 5.28
N GLY A 63 30.46 -18.64 4.16
CA GLY A 63 31.74 -19.36 4.10
C GLY A 63 31.77 -20.76 4.71
N GLU A 64 30.62 -21.29 5.17
CA GLU A 64 30.53 -22.66 5.68
C GLU A 64 30.81 -23.68 4.58
N ARG A 65 31.59 -24.71 4.93
CA ARG A 65 32.01 -25.77 4.01
C ARG A 65 31.17 -27.01 4.20
N LEU A 66 30.94 -27.72 3.10
CA LEU A 66 30.32 -29.03 3.10
C LEU A 66 30.94 -29.92 2.04
N GLN A 67 30.67 -31.22 2.14
CA GLN A 67 31.00 -32.18 1.11
C GLN A 67 29.73 -32.77 0.54
N VAL A 68 29.62 -32.81 -0.79
CA VAL A 68 28.51 -33.41 -1.50
C VAL A 68 28.99 -34.55 -2.39
N ARG A 69 28.15 -35.57 -2.56
CA ARG A 69 28.37 -36.63 -3.55
C ARG A 69 27.04 -37.11 -4.12
N LEU A 70 27.08 -37.54 -5.37
CA LEU A 70 25.92 -38.05 -6.09
C LEU A 70 26.23 -39.39 -6.74
N ARG A 71 25.26 -40.30 -6.74
CA ARG A 71 25.32 -41.54 -7.51
C ARG A 71 23.95 -41.84 -8.15
N PRO A 72 23.94 -42.46 -9.34
CA PRO A 72 22.69 -42.97 -9.90
C PRO A 72 22.20 -44.19 -9.12
N ILE A 73 20.88 -44.30 -9.02
CA ILE A 73 20.18 -45.50 -8.57
C ILE A 73 19.56 -46.15 -9.80
N ALA A 74 19.81 -47.45 -9.99
CA ALA A 74 19.21 -48.25 -11.04
C ALA A 74 17.73 -48.50 -10.77
N GLU A 75 16.96 -48.92 -11.79
CA GLU A 75 15.52 -49.16 -11.66
C GLU A 75 15.18 -50.24 -10.63
N ASP A 76 16.07 -51.22 -10.44
CA ASP A 76 15.95 -52.27 -9.42
C ASP A 76 16.29 -51.80 -7.99
N GLY A 77 16.64 -50.51 -7.84
CA GLY A 77 17.03 -49.91 -6.57
C GLY A 77 18.49 -50.13 -6.18
N SER A 78 19.27 -50.84 -6.99
CA SER A 78 20.71 -51.02 -6.76
C SER A 78 21.49 -49.75 -7.07
N ALA A 79 22.62 -49.57 -6.38
CA ALA A 79 23.52 -48.45 -6.60
C ALA A 79 24.96 -48.90 -6.35
N ARG A 80 25.91 -48.29 -7.06
CA ARG A 80 27.35 -48.53 -6.82
C ARG A 80 27.73 -48.12 -5.40
N ASP A 81 28.63 -48.86 -4.79
CA ASP A 81 29.28 -48.42 -3.55
C ASP A 81 29.96 -47.06 -3.72
N TRP A 82 29.92 -46.30 -2.62
CA TRP A 82 30.59 -45.02 -2.52
C TRP A 82 32.10 -45.21 -2.45
N ARG A 83 32.83 -44.32 -3.11
CA ARG A 83 34.29 -44.22 -3.09
C ARG A 83 34.70 -42.95 -2.32
N ALA A 84 35.89 -42.97 -1.75
CA ALA A 84 36.43 -41.79 -1.05
C ALA A 84 36.54 -40.56 -1.98
N GLY A 85 36.86 -40.77 -3.25
CA GLY A 85 36.95 -39.71 -4.26
C GLY A 85 35.62 -39.23 -4.84
N ASP A 86 34.47 -39.74 -4.37
CA ASP A 86 33.15 -39.26 -4.83
C ASP A 86 32.74 -37.94 -4.15
N TRP A 87 33.42 -37.57 -3.05
CA TRP A 87 33.16 -36.32 -2.33
C TRP A 87 33.68 -35.11 -3.09
N ILE A 88 32.84 -34.09 -3.19
CA ILE A 88 33.11 -32.82 -3.84
C ILE A 88 32.86 -31.72 -2.82
N GLU A 89 33.79 -30.77 -2.72
CA GLU A 89 33.68 -29.65 -1.80
C GLU A 89 32.67 -28.61 -2.31
N GLY A 90 31.85 -28.10 -1.39
CA GLY A 90 30.99 -26.95 -1.59
C GLY A 90 31.26 -25.93 -0.49
N VAL A 91 31.22 -24.65 -0.84
CA VAL A 91 31.38 -23.54 0.11
C VAL A 91 30.31 -22.50 -0.18
N SER A 92 29.60 -22.03 0.84
CA SER A 92 28.63 -20.94 0.67
C SER A 92 29.32 -19.61 0.37
N SER A 93 28.57 -18.67 -0.20
CA SER A 93 29.11 -17.34 -0.54
C SER A 93 29.57 -16.60 0.73
N VAL A 94 30.66 -15.84 0.58
CA VAL A 94 31.15 -14.84 1.54
C VAL A 94 31.04 -13.43 0.97
N ASP A 95 30.54 -13.30 -0.26
CA ASP A 95 30.34 -12.01 -0.89
C ASP A 95 29.26 -11.24 -0.13
N THR A 96 29.69 -10.14 0.48
CA THR A 96 28.81 -9.35 1.35
C THR A 96 27.74 -8.63 0.54
N GLU A 97 28.01 -8.28 -0.73
CA GLU A 97 27.03 -7.64 -1.61
C GLU A 97 25.92 -8.63 -1.96
N GLU A 98 26.27 -9.84 -2.43
CA GLU A 98 25.30 -10.90 -2.72
C GLU A 98 24.45 -11.27 -1.50
N ILE A 99 25.07 -11.34 -0.32
CA ILE A 99 24.38 -11.67 0.94
C ILE A 99 23.40 -10.56 1.33
N ILE A 100 23.80 -9.29 1.24
CA ILE A 100 22.92 -8.15 1.54
C ILE A 100 21.74 -8.12 0.57
N GLU A 101 21.98 -8.33 -0.72
CA GLU A 101 20.94 -8.37 -1.73
C GLU A 101 19.92 -9.49 -1.47
N ALA A 102 20.39 -10.70 -1.16
CA ALA A 102 19.53 -11.84 -0.83
C ALA A 102 18.66 -11.57 0.41
N LEU A 103 19.24 -10.97 1.45
CA LEU A 103 18.50 -10.59 2.67
C LEU A 103 17.45 -9.50 2.38
N ASP A 104 17.81 -8.48 1.61
CA ASP A 104 16.86 -7.41 1.25
C ASP A 104 15.69 -7.95 0.40
N GLU A 105 15.97 -8.88 -0.52
CA GLU A 105 14.93 -9.57 -1.28
C GLU A 105 14.02 -10.43 -0.39
N GLU A 106 14.58 -11.21 0.53
CA GLU A 106 13.81 -12.04 1.48
C GLU A 106 12.92 -11.18 2.39
N ILE A 107 13.46 -10.10 2.94
CA ILE A 107 12.73 -9.12 3.75
C ILE A 107 11.58 -8.50 2.96
N ARG A 108 11.83 -8.11 1.71
CA ARG A 108 10.83 -7.49 0.83
C ARG A 108 9.69 -8.43 0.46
N ASN A 109 10.01 -9.70 0.23
CA ASN A 109 9.05 -10.74 -0.14
C ASN A 109 8.40 -11.43 1.07
N SER A 110 8.79 -11.06 2.30
CA SER A 110 8.24 -11.62 3.53
C SER A 110 6.85 -11.05 3.83
N CYS A 111 5.85 -11.93 3.93
CA CYS A 111 4.50 -11.58 4.37
C CYS A 111 4.46 -10.94 5.76
N ALA A 112 5.42 -11.29 6.65
CA ALA A 112 5.52 -10.70 7.98
C ALA A 112 5.87 -9.19 7.93
N LEU A 113 6.52 -8.76 6.84
CA LEU A 113 6.94 -7.39 6.61
C LEU A 113 6.15 -6.70 5.48
N HIS A 114 5.14 -7.35 4.88
CA HIS A 114 4.16 -6.65 4.03
C HIS A 114 3.54 -5.43 4.75
N GLY A 115 3.53 -5.44 6.09
CA GLY A 115 3.21 -4.30 6.95
C GLY A 115 4.04 -3.02 6.71
N LEU A 116 5.31 -3.16 6.31
CA LEU A 116 6.27 -2.06 6.17
C LEU A 116 6.23 -1.37 4.80
N LYS A 117 5.76 -2.05 3.75
CA LYS A 117 5.42 -1.44 2.45
C LYS A 117 3.91 -1.52 2.23
N GLY A 118 3.18 -0.63 2.89
CA GLY A 118 1.75 -0.43 2.64
C GLY A 118 0.77 -1.02 3.67
N GLY A 119 1.26 -1.60 4.77
CA GLY A 119 0.38 -2.09 5.84
C GLY A 119 0.29 -1.16 7.06
N TRP A 120 -0.07 -1.75 8.19
CA TRP A 120 -0.22 -1.06 9.48
C TRP A 120 0.95 -1.43 10.41
N PHE A 121 1.49 -0.47 11.16
CA PHE A 121 2.38 -0.76 12.27
C PHE A 121 2.09 0.16 13.46
N VAL A 122 2.40 -0.32 14.67
CA VAL A 122 2.29 0.45 15.91
C VAL A 122 3.70 0.69 16.44
N ASP A 123 4.06 1.95 16.67
CA ASP A 123 5.36 2.28 17.24
C ASP A 123 5.42 2.00 18.75
N LYS A 124 6.62 2.09 19.33
CA LYS A 124 6.83 1.92 20.78
C LYS A 124 6.10 2.94 21.65
N THR A 125 5.58 4.02 21.06
CA THR A 125 4.78 5.05 21.75
C THR A 125 3.28 4.75 21.69
N GLY A 126 2.88 3.68 21.00
CA GLY A 126 1.48 3.29 20.82
C GLY A 126 0.80 3.97 19.64
N LYS A 127 1.53 4.65 18.75
CA LYS A 127 0.94 5.29 17.55
C LYS A 127 0.84 4.29 16.41
N ALA A 128 -0.36 4.17 15.84
CA ALA A 128 -0.61 3.39 14.64
C ALA A 128 -0.37 4.23 13.37
N TYR A 129 0.39 3.67 12.44
CA TYR A 129 0.65 4.21 11.10
C TYR A 129 0.01 3.27 10.09
N ILE A 130 -0.84 3.80 9.20
CA ILE A 130 -1.60 3.01 8.21
C ILE A 130 -1.52 3.69 6.85
N HIS A 131 -1.09 2.96 5.83
CA HIS A 131 -1.00 3.49 4.46
C HIS A 131 -2.39 3.60 3.79
N GLU A 132 -3.21 2.56 3.89
CA GLU A 132 -4.61 2.53 3.42
C GLU A 132 -5.52 1.92 4.49
N ALA A 133 -6.65 2.57 4.78
CA ALA A 133 -7.61 2.10 5.78
C ALA A 133 -9.05 2.32 5.30
N LEU A 134 -9.87 1.26 5.36
CA LEU A 134 -11.32 1.36 5.28
C LEU A 134 -11.87 1.41 6.71
N ILE A 135 -12.27 2.59 7.17
CA ILE A 135 -12.80 2.80 8.52
C ILE A 135 -14.32 2.97 8.42
N GLY A 136 -15.08 2.01 8.98
CA GLY A 136 -16.54 2.07 8.98
C GLY A 136 -17.09 3.17 9.90
N ASN A 137 -16.74 3.13 11.19
CA ASN A 137 -17.06 4.15 12.18
C ASN A 137 -15.82 4.46 13.03
N GLY A 138 -15.56 5.74 13.31
CA GLY A 138 -14.47 6.18 14.18
C GLY A 138 -14.98 7.06 15.32
N THR A 139 -14.60 6.74 16.56
CA THR A 139 -14.92 7.54 17.75
C THR A 139 -13.63 8.10 18.33
N LEU A 140 -13.55 9.42 18.46
CA LEU A 140 -12.44 10.09 19.14
C LEU A 140 -12.84 10.36 20.59
N SER A 141 -12.15 9.73 21.55
CA SER A 141 -12.51 9.75 22.97
C SER A 141 -11.91 10.92 23.76
N THR A 142 -11.07 11.74 23.15
CA THR A 142 -10.35 12.84 23.82
C THR A 142 -10.46 14.14 23.02
N ASN A 143 -10.41 15.28 23.72
CA ASN A 143 -10.57 16.65 23.19
C ASN A 143 -9.43 17.11 22.26
N TYR A 144 -9.05 16.31 21.27
CA TYR A 144 -8.06 16.68 20.26
C TYR A 144 -8.76 17.03 18.93
N SER A 145 -8.23 18.04 18.24
CA SER A 145 -8.67 18.41 16.90
C SER A 145 -8.22 17.37 15.88
N VAL A 146 -9.14 16.81 15.09
CA VAL A 146 -8.77 16.03 13.89
C VAL A 146 -8.40 17.02 12.78
N LYS A 147 -7.13 17.07 12.38
CA LYS A 147 -6.71 17.79 11.17
C LYS A 147 -6.89 16.86 9.97
N MET A 148 -8.04 16.93 9.33
CA MET A 148 -8.34 16.15 8.12
C MET A 148 -8.02 16.98 6.88
N ASN A 149 -7.18 16.46 5.97
CA ASN A 149 -6.85 17.11 4.70
C ASN A 149 -7.70 16.47 3.59
N VAL A 150 -8.99 16.80 3.56
CA VAL A 150 -9.90 16.26 2.54
C VAL A 150 -9.70 17.03 1.24
N ASP A 151 -9.25 16.34 0.20
CA ASP A 151 -9.22 16.84 -1.17
C ASP A 151 -10.26 16.07 -2.00
N TYR A 152 -11.21 16.80 -2.60
CA TYR A 152 -12.11 16.24 -3.62
C TYR A 152 -12.04 17.12 -4.86
N GLY A 153 -11.39 16.61 -5.91
CA GLY A 153 -11.24 17.32 -7.19
C GLY A 153 -10.41 18.60 -7.09
N GLY A 154 -9.36 18.63 -6.27
CA GLY A 154 -8.43 19.76 -6.12
C GLY A 154 -8.89 20.83 -5.13
N LYS A 155 -9.98 20.61 -4.39
CA LYS A 155 -10.49 21.53 -3.35
C LYS A 155 -10.23 20.95 -1.97
N ARG A 156 -9.48 21.70 -1.15
CA ARG A 156 -9.22 21.36 0.25
C ARG A 156 -10.37 21.84 1.14
N TYR A 157 -10.92 20.95 1.95
CA TYR A 157 -11.94 21.28 2.95
C TYR A 157 -11.30 21.34 4.34
N ALA A 158 -11.40 22.48 5.02
CA ALA A 158 -10.94 22.60 6.40
C ALA A 158 -11.89 21.86 7.34
N ALA A 159 -11.37 20.87 8.08
CA ALA A 159 -12.10 20.23 9.16
C ALA A 159 -12.41 21.25 10.27
N GLY A 160 -13.69 21.42 10.62
CA GLY A 160 -14.12 22.39 11.64
C GLY A 160 -15.56 22.91 11.56
N MET A 161 -16.34 22.60 10.52
CA MET A 161 -17.80 22.81 10.56
C MET A 161 -18.44 21.71 11.41
N ALA A 162 -18.71 22.01 12.69
CA ALA A 162 -19.60 21.18 13.48
C ALA A 162 -21.01 21.26 12.87
N LEU A 163 -21.49 20.15 12.33
CA LEU A 163 -22.89 19.94 11.99
C LEU A 163 -23.54 19.36 13.24
N ASP A 164 -24.35 20.15 13.91
CA ASP A 164 -25.17 19.67 15.03
C ASP A 164 -26.61 19.49 14.55
N VAL A 165 -27.29 18.48 15.09
CA VAL A 165 -28.71 18.23 14.83
C VAL A 165 -29.45 18.51 16.12
N ASP A 166 -30.11 19.67 16.16
CA ASP A 166 -30.98 20.07 17.24
C ASP A 166 -32.42 20.06 16.72
N ASP A 167 -33.32 19.34 17.39
CA ASP A 167 -34.73 19.21 17.03
C ASP A 167 -34.99 18.87 15.53
N GLY A 168 -34.19 17.95 14.98
CA GLY A 168 -34.34 17.48 13.60
C GLY A 168 -33.88 18.46 12.52
N LYS A 169 -33.22 19.57 12.89
CA LYS A 169 -32.69 20.56 11.93
C LYS A 169 -31.17 20.61 12.00
N SER A 170 -30.51 20.38 10.86
CA SER A 170 -29.06 20.53 10.74
C SER A 170 -28.68 22.02 10.82
N ARG A 171 -27.84 22.39 11.79
CA ARG A 171 -27.34 23.76 11.95
C ARG A 171 -25.83 23.81 11.76
N VAL A 172 -25.35 24.85 11.08
CA VAL A 172 -23.92 25.13 10.92
C VAL A 172 -23.54 26.34 11.76
N LYS A 173 -22.71 26.16 12.80
CA LYS A 173 -22.20 27.26 13.62
C LYS A 173 -20.87 27.73 13.05
N ILE A 174 -20.87 28.84 12.32
CA ILE A 174 -19.67 29.46 11.75
C ILE A 174 -19.23 30.59 12.68
N LEU A 175 -18.15 30.41 13.43
CA LEU A 175 -17.46 31.49 14.13
C LEU A 175 -16.57 32.23 13.12
N ALA A 176 -17.11 33.28 12.49
CA ALA A 176 -16.35 34.16 11.61
C ALA A 176 -16.51 35.60 12.07
N GLU A 177 -15.42 36.37 12.07
CA GLU A 177 -15.46 37.84 12.28
C GLU A 177 -16.34 38.53 11.23
N LYS A 178 -16.45 37.96 10.03
CA LYS A 178 -17.28 38.48 8.94
C LYS A 178 -17.84 37.35 8.09
N LEU A 179 -19.16 37.16 8.15
CA LEU A 179 -19.88 36.31 7.20
C LEU A 179 -20.05 37.06 5.87
N ALA A 180 -19.33 36.64 4.84
CA ALA A 180 -19.58 37.10 3.48
C ALA A 180 -20.74 36.27 2.90
N VAL A 181 -21.97 36.73 3.10
CA VAL A 181 -23.08 36.26 2.27
C VAL A 181 -22.81 36.81 0.86
N ALA A 182 -22.69 35.95 -0.15
CA ALA A 182 -22.67 36.38 -1.54
C ALA A 182 -23.99 37.11 -1.83
N ALA A 183 -23.96 38.42 -1.67
CA ALA A 183 -25.12 39.26 -1.73
C ALA A 183 -25.48 39.50 -3.20
N ASN A 184 -26.13 38.52 -3.84
CA ASN A 184 -27.00 38.82 -4.98
C ASN A 184 -28.22 39.68 -4.58
N HIS A 185 -28.33 40.07 -3.30
CA HIS A 185 -29.46 40.78 -2.71
C HIS A 185 -29.20 42.25 -2.37
N GLN A 186 -27.98 42.78 -2.44
CA GLN A 186 -27.80 44.24 -2.29
C GLN A 186 -28.55 44.99 -3.39
N ASN A 187 -28.50 44.49 -4.62
CA ASN A 187 -29.30 45.03 -5.72
C ASN A 187 -30.80 44.78 -5.55
N ALA A 188 -31.22 43.64 -4.97
CA ALA A 188 -32.65 43.30 -4.85
C ALA A 188 -33.37 44.23 -3.85
N LEU A 189 -32.74 44.55 -2.72
CA LEU A 189 -33.29 45.48 -1.73
C LEU A 189 -33.31 46.93 -2.25
N GLU A 190 -32.25 47.36 -2.94
CA GLU A 190 -32.20 48.68 -3.57
C GLU A 190 -33.25 48.81 -4.68
N THR A 191 -33.39 47.80 -5.53
CA THR A 191 -34.41 47.78 -6.61
C THR A 191 -35.81 47.78 -6.02
N ALA A 192 -36.08 46.99 -4.98
CA ALA A 192 -37.37 46.95 -4.32
C ALA A 192 -37.72 48.31 -3.68
N LEU A 193 -36.75 48.95 -3.03
CA LEU A 193 -36.93 50.27 -2.42
C LEU A 193 -37.17 51.36 -3.47
N GLN A 194 -36.38 51.38 -4.55
CA GLN A 194 -36.56 52.30 -5.68
C GLN A 194 -37.94 52.15 -6.31
N GLN A 195 -38.41 50.91 -6.49
CA GLN A 195 -39.73 50.63 -7.06
C GLN A 195 -40.86 51.09 -6.13
N SER A 196 -40.76 50.83 -4.83
CA SER A 196 -41.76 51.29 -3.85
C SER A 196 -41.84 52.81 -3.79
N ILE A 197 -40.71 53.51 -3.81
CA ILE A 197 -40.68 54.98 -3.83
C ILE A 197 -41.34 55.52 -5.10
N LYS A 198 -41.01 54.95 -6.27
CA LYS A 198 -41.60 55.36 -7.54
C LYS A 198 -43.12 55.20 -7.54
N ASN A 199 -43.61 54.04 -7.09
CA ASN A 199 -45.05 53.77 -7.04
C ASN A 199 -45.80 54.77 -6.16
N VAL A 200 -45.28 55.07 -4.96
CA VAL A 200 -45.92 56.04 -4.04
C VAL A 200 -45.94 57.44 -4.64
N VAL A 201 -44.85 57.87 -5.30
CA VAL A 201 -44.79 59.18 -5.97
C VAL A 201 -45.80 59.27 -7.10
N ASP A 202 -45.86 58.26 -7.98
CA ASP A 202 -46.79 58.22 -9.10
C ASP A 202 -48.25 58.23 -8.62
N GLU A 203 -48.58 57.41 -7.61
CA GLU A 203 -49.91 57.39 -7.00
C GLU A 203 -50.29 58.74 -6.38
N THR A 204 -49.37 59.37 -5.65
CA THR A 204 -49.60 60.66 -4.99
C THR A 204 -49.83 61.78 -6.01
N ILE A 205 -49.03 61.82 -7.08
CA ILE A 205 -49.18 62.82 -8.15
C ILE A 205 -50.49 62.58 -8.91
N GLN A 206 -50.80 61.33 -9.26
CA GLN A 206 -52.07 60.98 -9.90
C GLN A 206 -53.26 61.40 -9.06
N GLN A 207 -53.27 61.07 -7.76
CA GLN A 207 -54.34 61.50 -6.83
C GLN A 207 -54.45 63.02 -6.73
N ALA A 208 -53.33 63.75 -6.68
CA ALA A 208 -53.34 65.20 -6.60
C ALA A 208 -53.86 65.87 -7.88
N MET A 209 -53.67 65.23 -9.05
CA MET A 209 -54.11 65.72 -10.36
C MET A 209 -55.55 65.31 -10.75
N GLN A 210 -56.13 64.30 -10.09
CA GLN A 210 -57.51 63.88 -10.36
C GLN A 210 -58.52 64.99 -10.03
N PRO A 211 -59.72 65.00 -10.66
CA PRO A 211 -60.76 65.96 -10.35
C PRO A 211 -61.11 66.01 -8.86
N GLY A 212 -60.97 67.19 -8.24
CA GLY A 212 -61.12 67.39 -6.79
C GLY A 212 -59.80 67.30 -5.98
N GLY A 213 -58.70 66.86 -6.60
CA GLY A 213 -57.38 66.79 -5.99
C GLY A 213 -56.73 68.16 -5.73
N ALA A 214 -55.69 68.19 -4.89
CA ALA A 214 -55.07 69.44 -4.44
C ALA A 214 -54.47 70.28 -5.58
N ILE A 215 -53.83 69.64 -6.57
CA ILE A 215 -53.28 70.32 -7.75
C ILE A 215 -54.42 70.73 -8.68
N TRP A 216 -55.37 69.82 -8.96
CA TRP A 216 -56.52 70.11 -9.81
C TRP A 216 -57.36 71.30 -9.32
N THR A 217 -57.62 71.37 -8.01
CA THR A 217 -58.40 72.47 -7.40
C THR A 217 -57.65 73.80 -7.37
N SER A 218 -56.31 73.77 -7.33
CA SER A 218 -55.48 74.97 -7.36
C SER A 218 -55.42 75.57 -8.77
N LEU A 219 -55.26 74.73 -9.81
CA LEU A 219 -55.30 75.17 -11.21
C LEU A 219 -56.64 75.79 -11.61
N ARG A 220 -57.77 75.27 -11.08
CA ARG A 220 -59.11 75.77 -11.41
C ARG A 220 -59.51 77.06 -10.68
N ARG A 221 -58.81 77.43 -9.60
CA ARG A 221 -59.05 78.68 -8.86
C ARG A 221 -58.28 79.88 -9.41
N GLY A 222 -57.31 79.66 -10.31
CA GLY A 222 -56.46 80.68 -10.90
C GLY A 222 -56.86 81.14 -12.32
N ILE A 223 -58.03 80.75 -12.82
CA ILE A 223 -58.60 81.16 -14.12
C ILE A 223 -59.99 81.77 -13.88
#